data_AF-A0A291GHM8-F1
#
_entry.id   AF-A0A291GHM8-F1
#
_cell.length_a   1.000
_cell.length_b   1.000
_cell.length_c   1.000
_cell.angle_alpha   90.00
_cell.angle_beta   90.00
_cell.angle_gamma   90.00
#
_symmetry.space_group_name_H-M   'P 1'
#
loop_
_entity.id
_entity.type
_entity.pdbx_description
1 polymer ?
#
loop_
_entity_poly.entity_id
_entity_poly.type
_entity_poly.pdbx_seq_one_letter_code
_entity_poly.pdbx_strand_id
1 'polypeptide(L)'
;MTQLALRRTLLALPLVALPLVALIGCAQTPDLSDRLAPVDTALPWPSLIASPSQTGFEDAASADELAQETRATLARAEALRARAETLANDPVFATDDQTEPLPPLVTGN
;
A
#
# COMPACT_ATOMS: atom_id res chain seq x y z
N MET A 1 -14.12 50.06 -3.08
CA MET A 1 -13.63 48.80 -3.69
C MET A 1 -13.19 47.81 -2.61
N THR A 2 -14.09 47.37 -1.70
CA THR A 2 -13.70 46.57 -0.50
C THR A 2 -14.65 45.41 -0.17
N GLN A 3 -15.68 45.15 -0.98
CA GLN A 3 -16.69 44.11 -0.72
C GLN A 3 -16.35 42.74 -1.36
N LEU A 4 -15.50 42.70 -2.38
CA LEU A 4 -15.19 41.44 -3.10
C LEU A 4 -14.19 40.53 -2.38
N ALA A 5 -13.32 41.09 -1.54
CA ALA A 5 -12.27 40.32 -0.87
C ALA A 5 -12.82 39.43 0.26
N LEU A 6 -13.86 39.88 0.97
CA LEU A 6 -14.42 39.18 2.13
C LEU A 6 -15.27 37.95 1.75
N ARG A 7 -15.93 37.99 0.58
CA ARG A 7 -16.75 36.85 0.09
C ARG A 7 -15.91 35.68 -0.42
N ARG A 8 -14.68 35.94 -0.89
CA ARG A 8 -13.78 34.92 -1.43
C ARG A 8 -13.14 34.06 -0.34
N THR A 9 -12.83 34.66 0.82
CA THR A 9 -12.26 33.94 1.97
C THR A 9 -13.28 33.06 2.69
N LEU A 10 -14.56 33.44 2.72
CA LEU A 10 -15.63 32.64 3.32
C LEU A 10 -15.95 31.36 2.51
N LEU A 11 -15.72 31.38 1.20
CA LEU A 11 -16.02 30.25 0.31
C LEU A 11 -14.88 29.21 0.24
N ALA A 12 -13.68 29.58 0.67
CA ALA A 12 -12.53 28.67 0.76
C ALA A 12 -12.54 27.81 2.04
N LEU A 13 -13.22 28.27 3.10
CA LEU A 13 -13.28 27.56 4.38
C LEU A 13 -13.96 26.17 4.30
N PRO A 14 -15.10 25.96 3.61
CA PRO A 14 -15.72 24.64 3.53
C PRO A 14 -14.96 23.66 2.62
N LEU A 15 -14.22 24.17 1.63
CA LEU A 15 -13.47 23.36 0.66
C LEU A 15 -12.24 22.67 1.26
N VAL A 16 -11.64 23.25 2.31
CA VAL A 16 -10.51 22.64 3.04
C VAL A 16 -10.99 21.76 4.20
N ALA A 17 -12.17 22.04 4.77
CA ALA A 17 -12.71 21.28 5.90
C ALA A 17 -13.21 19.88 5.51
N LEU A 18 -13.79 19.73 4.30
CA LEU A 18 -14.30 18.43 3.81
C LEU A 18 -13.23 17.31 3.74
N PRO A 19 -12.04 17.53 3.14
CA PRO A 19 -11.03 16.47 3.08
C PRO A 19 -10.47 16.12 4.46
N LEU A 20 -10.36 17.09 5.39
CA LEU A 20 -9.87 16.82 6.75
C LEU A 20 -10.83 15.91 7.53
N VAL A 21 -12.14 16.07 7.38
CA VAL A 21 -13.14 15.21 8.04
C VAL A 21 -13.14 13.80 7.44
N ALA A 22 -12.92 13.66 6.13
CA ALA A 22 -12.79 12.36 5.48
C ALA A 22 -11.55 11.58 5.95
N LEU A 23 -10.43 12.27 6.21
CA LEU A 23 -9.21 11.68 6.77
C LEU A 23 -9.40 11.14 8.19
N ILE A 24 -10.25 11.76 9.01
CA ILE A 24 -10.52 11.30 10.39
C ILE A 24 -11.30 9.98 10.39
N GLY A 25 -12.26 9.81 9.48
CA GLY A 25 -13.04 8.57 9.37
C GLY A 25 -12.24 7.37 8.86
N CYS A 26 -11.20 7.59 8.04
CA CYS A 26 -10.30 6.53 7.58
C CYS A 26 -9.22 6.14 8.60
N ALA A 27 -9.05 6.90 9.68
CA ALA A 27 -8.07 6.62 10.73
C ALA A 27 -8.67 5.93 11.97
N GLN A 28 -9.99 5.69 11.99
CA GLN A 28 -10.60 4.88 13.05
C GLN A 28 -10.16 3.42 12.88
N THR A 29 -9.11 3.04 13.60
CA THR A 29 -8.81 1.63 13.85
C THR A 29 -10.03 1.00 14.52
N PRO A 30 -10.57 -0.12 14.00
CA PRO A 30 -11.69 -0.80 14.64
C PRO A 30 -11.26 -1.18 16.06
N ASP A 31 -12.00 -0.69 17.07
CA ASP A 31 -11.73 -1.07 18.45
C ASP A 31 -12.07 -2.55 18.63
N LEU A 32 -11.03 -3.35 18.83
CA LEU A 32 -11.14 -4.79 19.06
C LEU A 32 -11.31 -5.12 20.55
N SER A 33 -11.32 -4.11 21.43
CA SER A 33 -11.42 -4.29 22.89
C SER A 33 -12.68 -5.04 23.30
N ASP A 34 -13.78 -4.88 22.55
CA ASP A 34 -15.06 -5.56 22.82
C ASP A 34 -15.18 -6.94 22.15
N ARG A 35 -14.20 -7.33 21.32
CA ARG A 35 -14.20 -8.62 20.58
C ARG A 35 -13.28 -9.68 21.17
N LEU A 36 -12.51 -9.35 22.20
CA LEU A 36 -11.63 -10.29 22.88
C LEU A 36 -12.31 -10.79 24.15
N ALA A 37 -12.72 -12.06 24.14
CA ALA A 37 -13.14 -12.72 25.37
C ALA A 37 -11.97 -12.70 26.38
N PRO A 38 -12.22 -12.49 27.69
CA PRO A 38 -11.17 -12.55 28.70
C PRO A 38 -10.44 -13.89 28.63
N VAL A 39 -9.13 -13.84 28.43
CA VAL A 39 -8.29 -15.04 28.44
C VAL A 39 -8.18 -15.52 29.88
N ASP A 40 -8.68 -16.72 30.15
CA ASP A 40 -8.50 -17.37 31.45
C ASP A 40 -7.07 -17.91 31.56
N THR A 41 -6.27 -17.21 32.36
CA THR A 41 -4.85 -17.54 32.62
C THR A 41 -4.66 -18.78 33.48
N ALA A 42 -5.73 -19.31 34.09
CA ALA A 42 -5.68 -20.55 34.87
C ALA A 42 -5.75 -21.80 33.99
N LEU A 43 -6.18 -21.68 32.72
CA LEU A 43 -6.16 -22.82 31.80
C LEU A 43 -4.74 -23.08 31.27
N PRO A 44 -4.35 -24.36 31.15
CA PRO A 44 -3.12 -24.70 30.45
C PRO A 44 -3.21 -24.26 29.00
N TRP A 45 -2.12 -23.69 28.48
CA TRP A 45 -2.02 -23.32 27.08
C TRP A 45 -2.27 -24.53 26.18
N PRO A 46 -2.98 -24.37 25.05
CA PRO A 46 -3.15 -25.46 24.09
C PRO A 46 -1.76 -25.91 23.61
N SER A 47 -1.56 -27.22 23.54
CA SER A 47 -0.34 -27.78 22.97
C SER A 47 -0.27 -27.41 21.49
N LEU A 48 0.83 -26.78 21.09
CA LEU A 48 1.12 -26.57 19.68
C LEU A 48 1.21 -27.94 19.03
N ILE A 49 0.43 -28.16 17.97
CA ILE A 49 0.63 -29.32 17.10
C ILE A 49 2.05 -29.19 16.57
N ALA A 50 2.88 -30.21 16.82
CA ALA A 50 4.21 -30.29 16.26
C ALA A 50 4.07 -30.29 14.73
N SER A 51 4.24 -29.12 14.13
CA SER A 51 4.35 -29.01 12.68
C SER A 51 5.64 -29.71 12.29
N PRO A 52 5.65 -30.50 11.20
CA PRO A 52 6.92 -31.01 10.70
C PRO A 52 7.81 -29.78 10.50
N SER A 53 8.96 -29.76 11.16
CA SER A 53 10.00 -28.78 10.89
C SER A 53 10.21 -28.80 9.39
N GLN A 54 9.85 -27.71 8.71
CA GLN A 54 10.15 -27.54 7.30
C GLN A 54 11.68 -27.58 7.18
N THR A 55 12.21 -28.76 6.89
CA THR A 55 13.57 -28.96 6.40
C THR A 55 13.61 -28.49 4.95
N GLY A 56 13.39 -27.20 4.74
CA GLY A 56 13.97 -26.43 3.64
C GLY A 56 14.86 -25.42 4.35
N PHE A 57 16.14 -25.29 4.06
CA PHE A 57 16.73 -24.96 2.78
C PHE A 57 18.17 -25.51 2.78
N GLU A 58 18.37 -26.77 2.41
CA GLU A 58 19.70 -27.20 1.98
C GLU A 58 19.75 -27.14 0.46
N ASP A 59 19.61 -25.94 -0.08
CA ASP A 59 20.06 -25.68 -1.45
C ASP A 59 21.51 -25.23 -1.34
N ALA A 60 22.42 -26.21 -1.30
CA ALA A 60 23.85 -25.94 -1.42
C ALA A 60 24.15 -25.56 -2.87
N ALA A 61 23.61 -24.42 -3.31
CA ALA A 61 23.92 -23.85 -4.61
C ALA A 61 25.44 -23.73 -4.72
N SER A 62 25.99 -24.27 -5.81
CA SER A 62 27.43 -24.20 -6.03
C SER A 62 27.89 -22.74 -6.10
N ALA A 63 29.14 -22.46 -5.74
CA ALA A 63 29.67 -21.10 -5.83
C ALA A 63 29.54 -20.49 -7.24
N ASP A 64 29.57 -21.32 -8.28
CA ASP A 64 29.39 -20.90 -9.67
C ASP A 64 27.93 -20.53 -9.99
N GLU A 65 26.97 -21.29 -9.46
CA GLU A 65 25.54 -21.03 -9.58
C GLU A 65 25.14 -19.73 -8.88
N LEU A 66 25.64 -19.51 -7.67
CA LEU A 66 25.43 -18.25 -6.94
C LEU A 66 26.08 -17.06 -7.67
N ALA A 67 27.27 -17.25 -8.25
CA ALA A 67 27.94 -16.22 -9.05
C ALA A 67 27.16 -15.92 -10.34
N GLN A 68 26.50 -16.91 -10.94
CA GLN A 68 25.67 -16.73 -12.12
C GLN A 68 24.35 -16.01 -11.80
N GLU A 69 23.70 -16.37 -10.70
CA GLU A 69 22.50 -15.69 -10.21
C GLU A 69 22.79 -14.23 -9.83
N THR A 70 23.91 -13.97 -9.17
CA THR A 70 24.34 -12.60 -8.84
C THR A 70 24.58 -11.75 -10.09
N ARG A 71 25.20 -12.31 -11.14
CA ARG A 71 25.37 -11.62 -12.42
C ARG A 71 24.03 -11.34 -13.10
N ALA A 72 23.11 -12.30 -13.10
CA ALA A 72 21.79 -12.16 -13.70
C ALA A 72 20.93 -11.10 -12.99
N THR A 73 20.97 -11.08 -11.65
CA THR A 73 20.25 -10.09 -10.84
C THR A 73 20.81 -8.68 -11.04
N LEU A 74 22.13 -8.52 -11.09
CA LEU A 74 22.77 -7.24 -11.38
C LEU A 74 22.37 -6.71 -12.77
N ALA A 75 22.45 -7.55 -13.81
CA ALA A 75 22.04 -7.16 -15.16
C ALA A 75 20.55 -6.75 -15.22
N ARG A 76 19.69 -7.46 -14.50
CA ARG A 76 18.27 -7.10 -14.39
C ARG A 76 18.06 -5.76 -13.68
N ALA A 77 18.83 -5.49 -12.61
CA ALA A 77 18.75 -4.23 -11.87
C ALA A 77 19.18 -3.04 -12.74
N GLU A 78 20.25 -3.19 -13.53
CA GLU A 78 20.71 -2.16 -14.47
C GLU A 78 19.68 -1.88 -15.57
N ALA A 79 19.07 -2.93 -16.14
CA ALA A 79 18.01 -2.78 -17.14
C ALA A 79 16.78 -2.05 -16.58
N LEU A 80 16.38 -2.37 -15.34
CA LEU A 80 15.28 -1.68 -14.67
C LEU A 80 15.62 -0.21 -14.40
N ARG A 81 16.87 0.09 -14.02
CA ARG A 81 17.33 1.45 -13.80
C ARG A 81 17.28 2.28 -15.09
N ALA A 82 17.80 1.75 -16.20
CA ALA A 82 17.75 2.44 -17.49
C ALA A 82 16.31 2.69 -17.95
N ARG A 83 15.41 1.72 -17.70
CA ARG A 83 13.98 1.88 -18.00
C ARG A 83 13.33 2.96 -17.13
N ALA A 84 13.67 3.01 -15.85
CA ALA A 84 13.17 4.05 -14.94
C ALA A 84 13.66 5.44 -15.35
N GLU A 85 14.93 5.58 -15.75
CA GLU A 85 15.48 6.83 -16.27
C GLU A 85 14.78 7.26 -17.57
N THR A 86 14.45 6.31 -18.46
CA THR A 86 13.67 6.59 -19.68
C THR A 86 12.28 7.09 -19.32
N LEU A 87 11.56 6.40 -18.43
CA LEU A 87 10.22 6.78 -17.98
C LEU A 87 10.18 8.10 -17.20
N ALA A 88 11.28 8.45 -16.51
CA ALA A 88 11.39 9.73 -15.82
C ALA A 88 11.51 10.91 -16.80
N ASN A 89 12.11 10.68 -17.98
CA ASN A 89 12.25 11.70 -19.03
C ASN A 89 11.07 11.71 -20.00
N ASP A 90 10.42 10.56 -20.21
CA ASP A 90 9.26 10.38 -21.09
C ASP A 90 8.17 9.56 -20.37
N PRO A 91 7.34 10.20 -19.53
CA PRO A 91 6.31 9.51 -18.77
C PRO A 91 5.22 8.99 -19.71
N VAL A 92 5.08 7.65 -19.77
CA VAL A 92 4.08 6.96 -20.61
C VAL A 92 2.64 7.28 -20.22
N PHE A 93 2.41 7.71 -18.98
CA PHE A 93 1.11 8.20 -18.53
C PHE A 93 1.18 9.72 -18.39
N ALA A 94 0.47 10.44 -19.26
CA ALA A 94 0.13 11.82 -18.96
C ALA A 94 -0.73 11.82 -17.69
N THR A 95 -0.43 12.69 -16.73
CA THR A 95 -1.21 12.85 -15.49
C THR A 95 -2.71 13.04 -15.75
N ASP A 96 -3.05 13.55 -16.94
CA ASP A 96 -4.42 13.79 -17.39
C ASP A 96 -5.24 12.50 -17.62
N ASP A 97 -4.59 11.38 -17.96
CA ASP A 97 -5.25 10.08 -18.28
C ASP A 97 -5.75 9.34 -17.02
N GLN A 98 -5.24 9.69 -15.83
CA GLN A 98 -5.73 9.11 -14.56
C GLN A 98 -7.07 9.70 -14.11
N THR A 99 -7.62 10.65 -14.86
CA THR A 99 -8.88 11.31 -14.55
C THR A 99 -10.10 10.61 -15.17
N GLU A 100 -9.93 9.59 -16.02
CA GLU A 100 -11.06 8.81 -16.52
C GLU A 100 -11.69 8.03 -15.34
N PRO A 101 -12.88 8.44 -14.87
CA PRO A 101 -13.56 7.72 -13.81
C PRO A 101 -13.99 6.36 -14.37
N LEU A 102 -13.54 5.28 -13.72
CA LEU A 102 -13.97 3.92 -14.05
C LEU A 102 -15.51 3.89 -14.18
N PRO A 103 -16.06 3.32 -15.25
CA PRO A 103 -17.51 3.28 -15.44
C PRO A 103 -18.15 2.58 -14.23
N PRO A 104 -19.23 3.14 -13.66
CA PRO A 104 -19.88 2.53 -12.51
C PRO A 104 -20.37 1.14 -12.88
N LEU A 105 -20.03 0.15 -12.04
CA LEU A 105 -20.57 -1.20 -12.16
C LEU A 105 -22.09 -1.10 -12.05
N VAL A 106 -22.79 -1.36 -13.15
CA VAL A 106 -24.25 -1.48 -13.18
C VAL A 106 -24.63 -2.68 -12.32
N THR A 107 -24.99 -2.44 -11.07
CA THR A 107 -25.73 -3.40 -10.26
C THR A 107 -27.17 -3.39 -10.77
N GLY A 108 -27.48 -4.35 -11.64
CA GLY A 108 -28.84 -4.61 -12.11
C GLY A 108 -29.74 -5.03 -10.95
N ASN A 109 -30.97 -4.52 -10.97
CA ASN A 109 -32.09 -5.01 -10.18
C ASN A 109 -33.31 -5.10 -11.11
#